data_AF-A0A954P5P7-F1
#
_entry.id   AF-A0A954P5P7-F1
#
_cell.length_a   1.000
_cell.length_b   1.000
_cell.length_c   1.000
_cell.angle_alpha   90.00
_cell.angle_beta   90.00
_cell.angle_gamma   90.00
#
_symmetry.space_group_name_H-M   'P 1'
#
loop_
_entity.id
_entity.type
_entity.pdbx_description
1 polymer ?
#
loop_
_entity_poly.entity_id
_entity_poly.type
_entity_poly.pdbx_seq_one_letter_code
_entity_poly.pdbx_strand_id
1 'polypeptide(L)'
;MSSSITAGQSAVVYALESVAPGSASAGQNFVVSTLGSFSGSLTAGQDALVTAAGNVSGAVTGGRDAMAMAFGQVTASVTGSSGDAVVIAGNGVNSTITAAGDAVAISSGGTSSVNLTAGGSAAVQSFGTTTANVNAGDDAYIWSFDTLAGMVNAGGNAAALSMAGSTVAVDATGDAYVFAVDKHQGNISAGGSAALESLGIVHSSVTGGQHASVYAVGDAVSTSVTAGGYASLVTW
;
A
#
# COMPACT_ATOMS: atom_id res chain seq x y z
N MET A 1 5.16 32.11 8.70
CA MET A 1 5.70 32.68 7.45
C MET A 1 5.78 31.55 6.44
N SER A 2 5.06 31.62 5.33
CA SER A 2 5.23 30.67 4.23
C SER A 2 6.49 31.05 3.46
N SER A 3 7.64 30.50 3.87
CA SER A 3 8.84 30.57 3.04
C SER A 3 8.64 29.72 1.79
N SER A 4 9.22 30.16 0.67
CA SER A 4 9.39 29.31 -0.52
C SER A 4 10.86 28.98 -0.65
N ILE A 5 11.16 27.77 -1.12
CA ILE A 5 12.53 27.30 -1.37
C ILE A 5 12.57 26.91 -2.83
N THR A 6 13.50 27.49 -3.58
CA THR A 6 13.64 27.20 -5.01
C THR A 6 15.12 27.05 -5.33
N ALA A 7 15.50 25.93 -5.95
CA ALA A 7 16.85 25.69 -6.44
C ALA A 7 16.81 25.28 -7.91
N GLY A 8 17.67 25.87 -8.75
CA GLY A 8 17.75 25.48 -10.17
C GLY A 8 18.28 24.06 -10.41
N GLN A 9 18.97 23.49 -9.42
CA GLN A 9 19.46 22.11 -9.44
C GLN A 9 18.93 21.36 -8.22
N SER A 10 19.74 21.21 -7.17
CA SER A 10 19.34 20.47 -5.97
C SER A 10 19.13 21.40 -4.78
N ALA A 11 18.19 21.04 -3.90
CA ALA A 11 17.94 21.71 -2.64
C ALA A 11 18.08 20.71 -1.48
N VAL A 12 18.63 21.19 -0.37
CA VAL A 12 18.69 20.44 0.88
C VAL A 12 18.23 21.36 2.01
N VAL A 13 17.30 20.87 2.83
CA VAL A 13 16.76 21.58 3.99
C VAL A 13 16.97 20.73 5.23
N TYR A 14 17.73 21.26 6.17
CA TYR A 14 17.86 20.71 7.52
C TYR A 14 17.17 21.65 8.51
N ALA A 15 16.28 21.10 9.33
CA ALA A 15 15.59 21.88 10.35
C ALA A 15 15.50 21.11 11.67
N LEU A 16 15.75 21.81 12.77
CA LEU A 16 15.54 21.27 14.12
C LEU A 16 14.07 21.39 14.57
N GLU A 17 13.27 22.13 13.80
CA GLU A 17 11.85 22.36 14.03
C GLU A 17 11.04 22.02 12.79
N SER A 18 9.71 22.11 12.89
CA SER A 18 8.79 21.83 11.79
C SER A 18 9.04 22.72 10.56
N VAL A 19 8.87 22.13 9.39
CA VAL A 19 9.09 22.75 8.08
C VAL A 19 7.76 22.82 7.34
N ALA A 20 7.28 24.04 7.08
CA ALA A 20 6.01 24.29 6.40
C ALA A 20 6.19 25.30 5.24
N PRO A 21 6.94 24.95 4.19
CA PRO A 21 7.10 25.82 3.03
C PRO A 21 5.76 25.93 2.31
N GLY A 22 5.43 27.12 1.81
CA GLY A 22 4.27 27.28 0.94
C GLY A 22 4.46 26.47 -0.36
N SER A 23 5.65 26.56 -0.95
CA SER A 23 6.12 25.73 -2.06
C SER A 23 7.64 25.53 -1.97
N ALA A 24 8.10 24.31 -2.23
CA ALA A 24 9.51 23.95 -2.23
C ALA A 24 9.83 23.20 -3.53
N SER A 25 10.74 23.74 -4.35
CA SER A 25 11.11 23.15 -5.64
C SER A 25 12.62 23.05 -5.89
N ALA A 26 13.03 22.00 -6.58
CA ALA A 26 14.39 21.80 -7.07
C ALA A 26 14.36 21.24 -8.50
N GLY A 27 15.22 21.74 -9.39
CA GLY A 27 15.32 21.25 -10.77
C GLY A 27 15.79 19.79 -10.92
N GLN A 28 16.45 19.24 -9.90
CA GLN A 28 16.91 17.86 -9.82
C GLN A 28 16.43 17.24 -8.51
N ASN A 29 17.23 17.26 -7.45
CA ASN A 29 16.93 16.54 -6.21
C ASN A 29 16.50 17.49 -5.10
N PHE A 30 15.50 17.12 -4.32
CA PHE A 30 15.11 17.86 -3.12
C PHE A 30 15.09 16.93 -1.92
N VAL A 31 15.95 17.22 -0.94
CA VAL A 31 15.97 16.54 0.35
C VAL A 31 15.52 17.48 1.47
N VAL A 32 14.55 17.05 2.28
CA VAL A 32 14.16 17.69 3.53
C VAL A 32 14.37 16.71 4.67
N SER A 33 15.10 17.13 5.69
CA SER A 33 15.24 16.40 6.95
C SER A 33 14.91 17.33 8.12
N THR A 34 13.87 16.99 8.88
CA THR A 34 13.40 17.79 10.01
C THR A 34 13.21 16.96 11.28
N LEU A 35 13.59 17.53 12.44
CA LEU A 35 13.26 16.97 13.76
C LEU A 35 11.83 17.34 14.22
N GLY A 36 11.13 18.17 13.46
CA GLY A 36 9.70 18.46 13.63
C GLY A 36 8.86 17.71 12.59
N SER A 37 7.72 18.30 12.23
CA SER A 37 6.85 17.81 11.14
C SER A 37 7.14 18.53 9.83
N PHE A 38 6.84 17.88 8.70
CA PHE A 38 6.76 18.52 7.39
C PHE A 38 5.29 18.72 6.99
N SER A 39 4.93 19.92 6.54
CA SER A 39 3.56 20.25 6.12
C SER A 39 3.54 21.23 4.95
N GLY A 40 4.05 20.82 3.80
CA GLY A 40 4.17 21.66 2.61
C GLY A 40 4.17 20.84 1.32
N SER A 41 4.29 21.52 0.17
CA SER A 41 4.47 20.84 -1.12
C SER A 41 5.94 20.87 -1.53
N LEU A 42 6.51 19.70 -1.81
CA LEU A 42 7.86 19.51 -2.29
C LEU A 42 7.84 18.89 -3.68
N THR A 43 8.55 19.50 -4.62
CA THR A 43 8.69 19.04 -6.00
C THR A 43 10.15 19.00 -6.41
N ALA A 44 10.59 17.89 -6.97
CA ALA A 44 11.93 17.67 -7.46
C ALA A 44 11.87 17.19 -8.92
N GLY A 45 12.72 17.73 -9.80
CA GLY A 45 12.77 17.29 -11.21
C GLY A 45 13.23 15.84 -11.39
N GLN A 46 13.93 15.27 -10.41
CA GLN A 46 14.31 13.86 -10.34
C GLN A 46 13.82 13.26 -9.01
N ASP A 47 14.56 13.44 -7.92
CA ASP A 47 14.31 12.69 -6.68
C ASP A 47 13.84 13.59 -5.54
N ALA A 48 12.70 13.24 -4.96
CA ALA A 48 12.09 13.94 -3.83
C ALA A 48 12.16 13.09 -2.56
N LEU A 49 12.77 13.61 -1.50
CA LEU A 49 12.88 12.93 -0.21
C LEU A 49 12.48 13.86 0.93
N VAL A 50 11.53 13.41 1.75
CA VAL A 50 11.18 14.03 3.03
C VAL A 50 11.35 13.02 4.16
N THR A 51 12.15 13.39 5.16
CA THR A 51 12.25 12.66 6.43
C THR A 51 11.88 13.59 7.58
N ALA A 52 10.92 13.17 8.41
CA ALA A 52 10.47 13.93 9.57
C ALA A 52 10.41 13.07 10.85
N ALA A 53 10.86 13.62 11.98
CA ALA A 53 10.64 13.00 13.28
C ALA A 53 9.18 13.11 13.77
N GLY A 54 8.46 14.14 13.30
CA GLY A 54 7.02 14.27 13.46
C GLY A 54 6.25 13.59 12.33
N ASN A 55 5.23 14.30 11.82
CA ASN A 55 4.40 13.86 10.71
C ASN A 55 4.91 14.39 9.37
N VAL A 56 4.53 13.73 8.28
CA VAL A 56 4.70 14.26 6.91
C VAL A 56 3.33 14.43 6.27
N SER A 57 3.01 15.67 5.89
CA SER A 57 1.79 16.05 5.20
C SER A 57 2.08 17.01 4.05
N GLY A 58 1.13 17.15 3.12
CA GLY A 58 1.33 17.86 1.85
C GLY A 58 1.98 16.99 0.78
N ALA A 59 2.14 17.51 -0.45
CA ALA A 59 2.58 16.70 -1.59
C ALA A 59 4.10 16.51 -1.62
N VAL A 60 4.55 15.30 -1.97
CA VAL A 60 5.96 14.96 -2.23
C VAL A 60 6.05 14.37 -3.63
N THR A 61 6.61 15.11 -4.58
CA THR A 61 6.63 14.72 -5.99
C THR A 61 8.06 14.72 -6.54
N GLY A 62 8.50 13.58 -7.03
CA GLY A 62 9.73 13.42 -7.80
C GLY A 62 9.40 13.18 -9.27
N GLY A 63 10.18 13.78 -10.17
CA GLY A 63 10.10 13.48 -11.60
C GLY A 63 10.49 12.03 -11.91
N ARG A 64 11.37 11.43 -11.09
CA ARG A 64 11.69 10.00 -11.09
C ARG A 64 11.13 9.34 -9.84
N ASP A 65 11.79 9.53 -8.70
CA ASP A 65 11.48 8.82 -7.46
C ASP A 65 10.99 9.76 -6.36
N ALA A 66 10.06 9.29 -5.52
CA ALA A 66 9.59 10.04 -4.36
C ALA A 66 9.53 9.20 -3.09
N MET A 67 9.99 9.77 -1.98
CA MET A 67 9.96 9.12 -0.68
C MET A 67 9.50 10.07 0.42
N ALA A 68 8.57 9.59 1.25
CA ALA A 68 8.15 10.25 2.48
C ALA A 68 8.32 9.31 3.67
N MET A 69 9.13 9.73 4.65
CA MET A 69 9.38 9.00 5.88
C MET A 69 9.00 9.85 7.09
N ALA A 70 8.19 9.29 7.98
CA ALA A 70 7.81 9.91 9.24
C ALA A 70 7.96 8.92 10.39
N PHE A 71 8.48 9.36 11.54
CA PHE A 71 8.30 8.59 12.78
C PHE A 71 6.86 8.72 13.34
N GLY A 72 6.14 9.77 12.94
CA GLY A 72 4.71 9.91 13.16
C GLY A 72 3.88 9.27 12.05
N GLN A 73 2.81 9.98 11.65
CA GLN A 73 1.93 9.61 10.55
C GLN A 73 2.38 10.25 9.23
N VAL A 74 2.17 9.55 8.11
CA VAL A 74 2.24 10.14 6.77
C VAL A 74 0.82 10.31 6.23
N THR A 75 0.45 11.56 5.90
CA THR A 75 -0.80 11.90 5.18
C THR A 75 -0.54 12.53 3.82
N ALA A 76 0.73 12.55 3.40
CA ALA A 76 1.19 13.12 2.14
C ALA A 76 0.69 12.33 0.93
N SER A 77 0.41 13.03 -0.16
CA SER A 77 0.38 12.40 -1.49
C SER A 77 1.82 12.26 -2.00
N VAL A 78 2.23 11.05 -2.37
CA VAL A 78 3.60 10.76 -2.80
C VAL A 78 3.60 10.25 -4.23
N THR A 79 4.35 10.91 -5.10
CA THR A 79 4.34 10.62 -6.54
C THR A 79 5.74 10.50 -7.12
N GLY A 80 6.09 9.30 -7.59
CA GLY A 80 7.25 9.03 -8.45
C GLY A 80 6.80 9.01 -9.91
N SER A 81 7.07 10.09 -10.66
CA SER A 81 6.39 10.31 -11.95
C SER A 81 6.87 9.38 -13.06
N SER A 82 8.11 8.90 -12.99
CA SER A 82 8.69 7.95 -13.95
C SER A 82 9.41 6.77 -13.31
N GLY A 83 9.50 6.74 -11.98
CA GLY A 83 10.08 5.67 -11.18
C GLY A 83 9.19 5.35 -9.98
N ASP A 84 9.79 5.25 -8.80
CA ASP A 84 9.19 4.60 -7.64
C ASP A 84 8.62 5.59 -6.61
N ALA A 85 7.68 5.13 -5.80
CA ALA A 85 7.12 5.89 -4.69
C ALA A 85 7.08 5.10 -3.38
N VAL A 86 7.76 5.60 -2.34
CA VAL A 86 7.87 4.90 -1.06
C VAL A 86 7.36 5.76 0.08
N VAL A 87 6.51 5.17 0.93
CA VAL A 87 6.03 5.78 2.16
C VAL A 87 6.32 4.89 3.35
N ILE A 88 6.97 5.45 4.37
CA ILE A 88 7.27 4.75 5.62
C ILE A 88 6.79 5.62 6.79
N ALA A 89 5.95 5.06 7.65
CA ALA A 89 5.41 5.74 8.82
C ALA A 89 5.65 4.91 10.10
N GLY A 90 6.03 5.59 11.19
CA GLY A 90 6.09 4.98 12.52
C GLY A 90 4.70 4.71 13.12
N ASN A 91 3.71 5.50 12.70
CA ASN A 91 2.29 5.30 12.97
C ASN A 91 1.59 4.88 11.65
N GLY A 92 0.35 5.32 11.40
CA GLY A 92 -0.38 4.97 10.19
C GLY A 92 0.09 5.67 8.91
N VAL A 93 -0.28 5.10 7.76
CA VAL A 93 -0.18 5.73 6.44
C VAL A 93 -1.58 6.06 5.94
N ASN A 94 -1.86 7.34 5.71
CA ASN A 94 -3.15 7.86 5.23
C ASN A 94 -2.92 8.66 3.94
N SER A 95 -2.48 7.94 2.90
CA SER A 95 -1.84 8.54 1.73
C SER A 95 -2.41 8.03 0.43
N THR A 96 -2.28 8.86 -0.60
CA THR A 96 -2.32 8.41 -1.99
C THR A 96 -0.88 8.31 -2.50
N ILE A 97 -0.52 7.14 -3.02
CA ILE A 97 0.83 6.83 -3.49
C ILE A 97 0.72 6.42 -4.96
N THR A 98 1.48 7.07 -5.81
CA THR A 98 1.46 6.81 -7.25
C THR A 98 2.87 6.69 -7.79
N ALA A 99 3.16 5.59 -8.47
CA ALA A 99 4.43 5.33 -9.11
C ALA A 99 4.22 4.83 -10.53
N ALA A 100 5.07 5.25 -11.45
CA ALA A 100 5.15 4.62 -12.77
C ALA A 100 5.89 3.27 -12.70
N GLY A 101 6.85 3.13 -11.78
CA GLY A 101 7.47 1.88 -11.38
C GLY A 101 6.74 1.27 -10.18
N ASP A 102 7.47 0.99 -9.12
CA ASP A 102 6.99 0.31 -7.93
C ASP A 102 6.48 1.29 -6.87
N ALA A 103 5.49 0.89 -6.09
CA ALA A 103 5.03 1.66 -4.95
C ALA A 103 4.91 0.83 -3.67
N VAL A 104 5.39 1.41 -2.57
CA VAL A 104 5.45 0.74 -1.27
C VAL A 104 4.92 1.64 -0.16
N ALA A 105 4.07 1.09 0.71
CA ALA A 105 3.64 1.71 1.95
C ALA A 105 3.93 0.80 3.15
N ILE A 106 4.62 1.33 4.15
CA ILE A 106 4.94 0.62 5.40
C ILE A 106 4.48 1.46 6.58
N SER A 107 3.73 0.86 7.51
CA SER A 107 3.39 1.45 8.81
C SER A 107 3.70 0.49 9.96
N SER A 108 4.41 0.97 10.98
CA SER A 108 4.66 0.18 12.20
C SER A 108 3.54 0.23 13.24
N GLY A 109 2.45 0.95 12.99
CA GLY A 109 1.29 0.94 13.87
C GLY A 109 0.13 1.82 13.40
N GLY A 110 -0.86 1.98 14.26
CA GLY A 110 -2.04 2.82 14.01
C GLY A 110 -2.97 2.33 12.91
N THR A 111 -3.89 3.20 12.51
CA THR A 111 -4.80 2.93 11.38
C THR A 111 -4.21 3.47 10.09
N SER A 112 -4.17 2.63 9.05
CA SER A 112 -3.72 3.00 7.72
C SER A 112 -4.88 3.00 6.71
N SER A 113 -4.96 4.05 5.91
CA SER A 113 -5.88 4.22 4.78
C SER A 113 -5.06 4.54 3.53
N VAL A 114 -4.75 3.53 2.73
CA VAL A 114 -3.78 3.63 1.63
C VAL A 114 -4.48 3.49 0.28
N ASN A 115 -4.29 4.45 -0.62
CA ASN A 115 -4.59 4.28 -2.04
C ASN A 115 -3.25 4.20 -2.79
N LEU A 116 -2.90 3.03 -3.31
CA LEU A 116 -1.61 2.78 -3.91
C LEU A 116 -1.80 2.35 -5.37
N THR A 117 -1.13 3.04 -6.29
CA THR A 117 -1.13 2.73 -7.72
C THR A 117 0.31 2.65 -8.22
N ALA A 118 0.68 1.50 -8.77
CA ALA A 118 1.99 1.22 -9.34
C ALA A 118 1.85 0.78 -10.80
N GLY A 119 2.73 1.26 -11.68
CA GLY A 119 2.85 0.70 -13.03
C GLY A 119 3.59 -0.64 -13.03
N GLY A 120 4.47 -0.87 -12.06
CA GLY A 120 5.08 -2.17 -11.74
C GLY A 120 4.35 -2.82 -10.57
N SER A 121 5.10 -3.16 -9.52
CA SER A 121 4.60 -3.87 -8.33
C SER A 121 4.17 -2.93 -7.21
N ALA A 122 3.23 -3.39 -6.39
CA ALA A 122 2.71 -2.66 -5.25
C ALA A 122 2.76 -3.47 -3.96
N ALA A 123 3.19 -2.86 -2.86
CA ALA A 123 3.19 -3.50 -1.56
C ALA A 123 2.69 -2.58 -0.44
N VAL A 124 1.81 -3.10 0.42
CA VAL A 124 1.42 -2.46 1.67
C VAL A 124 1.74 -3.42 2.82
N GLN A 125 2.53 -2.96 3.78
CA GLN A 125 2.75 -3.65 5.04
C GLN A 125 2.29 -2.76 6.20
N SER A 126 1.43 -3.28 7.06
CA SER A 126 0.98 -2.54 8.24
C SER A 126 0.89 -3.43 9.46
N PHE A 127 1.35 -2.89 10.59
CA PHE A 127 1.21 -3.52 11.89
C PHE A 127 -0.09 -3.16 12.63
N GLY A 128 -1.00 -2.41 12.00
CA GLY A 128 -2.31 -2.08 12.57
C GLY A 128 -3.46 -2.19 11.56
N THR A 129 -4.65 -1.75 11.98
CA THR A 129 -5.86 -1.84 11.13
C THR A 129 -5.65 -1.13 9.80
N THR A 130 -5.91 -1.84 8.70
CA THR A 130 -5.58 -1.37 7.35
C THR A 130 -6.81 -1.39 6.44
N THR A 131 -7.09 -0.25 5.83
CA THR A 131 -7.91 -0.16 4.62
C THR A 131 -7.00 0.22 3.46
N ALA A 132 -6.90 -0.63 2.45
CA ALA A 132 -5.99 -0.38 1.35
C ALA A 132 -6.61 -0.77 0.00
N ASN A 133 -6.54 0.18 -0.96
CA ASN A 133 -6.85 -0.07 -2.36
C ASN A 133 -5.53 -0.08 -3.12
N VAL A 134 -5.12 -1.24 -3.59
CA VAL A 134 -3.83 -1.47 -4.24
C VAL A 134 -4.08 -1.87 -5.68
N ASN A 135 -3.52 -1.11 -6.62
CA ASN A 135 -3.54 -1.41 -8.05
C ASN A 135 -2.10 -1.49 -8.56
N ALA A 136 -1.71 -2.63 -9.11
CA ALA A 136 -0.39 -2.87 -9.67
C ALA A 136 -0.49 -3.30 -11.14
N GLY A 137 0.44 -2.85 -11.98
CA GLY A 137 0.59 -3.38 -13.34
C GLY A 137 1.17 -4.80 -13.35
N ASP A 138 2.03 -5.11 -12.38
CA ASP A 138 2.58 -6.45 -12.17
C ASP A 138 1.98 -7.06 -10.89
N ASP A 139 2.75 -7.24 -9.82
CA ASP A 139 2.30 -7.94 -8.62
C ASP A 139 1.78 -6.98 -7.52
N ALA A 140 0.78 -7.41 -6.75
CA ALA A 140 0.20 -6.63 -5.65
C ALA A 140 0.13 -7.40 -4.33
N TYR A 141 0.67 -6.83 -3.25
CA TYR A 141 0.74 -7.48 -1.95
C TYR A 141 0.21 -6.58 -0.83
N ILE A 142 -0.61 -7.14 0.06
CA ILE A 142 -0.95 -6.50 1.33
C ILE A 142 -0.70 -7.48 2.47
N TRP A 143 -0.01 -7.00 3.50
CA TRP A 143 0.11 -7.69 4.78
C TRP A 143 -0.31 -6.76 5.92
N SER A 144 -1.38 -7.13 6.62
CA SER A 144 -1.83 -6.50 7.86
C SER A 144 -1.65 -7.45 9.04
N PHE A 145 -1.06 -6.97 10.14
CA PHE A 145 -1.04 -7.71 11.41
C PHE A 145 -2.31 -7.51 12.25
N ASP A 146 -3.30 -6.81 11.72
CA ASP A 146 -4.60 -6.59 12.33
C ASP A 146 -5.68 -6.77 11.23
N THR A 147 -6.84 -6.15 11.39
CA THR A 147 -7.91 -6.20 10.40
C THR A 147 -7.47 -5.60 9.05
N LEU A 148 -7.96 -6.20 7.97
CA LEU A 148 -7.67 -5.79 6.59
C LEU A 148 -8.97 -5.61 5.79
N ALA A 149 -9.11 -4.46 5.14
CA ALA A 149 -10.20 -4.17 4.22
C ALA A 149 -9.68 -3.50 2.94
N GLY A 150 -10.50 -3.52 1.89
CA GLY A 150 -10.23 -2.83 0.63
C GLY A 150 -10.13 -3.78 -0.56
N MET A 151 -9.21 -3.49 -1.48
CA MET A 151 -9.11 -4.18 -2.77
C MET A 151 -7.65 -4.33 -3.18
N VAL A 152 -7.32 -5.47 -3.79
CA VAL A 152 -6.02 -5.76 -4.41
C VAL A 152 -6.26 -6.14 -5.86
N ASN A 153 -5.77 -5.33 -6.79
CA ASN A 153 -5.82 -5.60 -8.23
C ASN A 153 -4.38 -5.72 -8.75
N ALA A 154 -4.08 -6.81 -9.45
CA ALA A 154 -2.76 -7.06 -10.03
C ALA A 154 -2.86 -7.49 -11.49
N GLY A 155 -2.03 -6.90 -12.35
CA GLY A 155 -1.83 -7.41 -13.70
C GLY A 155 -1.06 -8.74 -13.73
N GLY A 156 -0.34 -9.07 -12.67
CA GLY A 156 0.31 -10.36 -12.39
C GLY A 156 -0.38 -11.07 -11.22
N ASN A 157 0.36 -11.33 -10.14
CA ASN A 157 -0.13 -12.05 -8.97
C ASN A 157 -0.59 -11.09 -7.87
N ALA A 158 -1.57 -11.53 -7.07
CA ALA A 158 -2.04 -10.78 -5.92
C ALA A 158 -2.02 -11.61 -4.64
N ALA A 159 -1.60 -11.01 -3.52
CA ALA A 159 -1.77 -11.63 -2.21
C ALA A 159 -2.27 -10.65 -1.15
N ALA A 160 -3.15 -11.15 -0.27
CA ALA A 160 -3.62 -10.41 0.89
C ALA A 160 -3.56 -11.27 2.16
N LEU A 161 -2.78 -10.83 3.14
CA LEU A 161 -2.56 -11.52 4.40
C LEU A 161 -3.06 -10.65 5.55
N SER A 162 -3.92 -11.21 6.40
CA SER A 162 -4.38 -10.58 7.65
C SER A 162 -4.17 -11.52 8.83
N MET A 163 -3.53 -11.01 9.89
CA MET A 163 -3.40 -11.73 11.16
C MET A 163 -4.65 -11.60 12.05
N ALA A 164 -5.71 -10.96 11.54
CA ALA A 164 -7.03 -10.90 12.16
C ALA A 164 -8.10 -11.18 11.09
N GLY A 165 -9.18 -10.39 11.07
CA GLY A 165 -10.25 -10.50 10.07
C GLY A 165 -9.96 -9.72 8.79
N SER A 166 -10.38 -10.27 7.65
CA SER A 166 -10.22 -9.70 6.32
C SER A 166 -11.56 -9.51 5.62
N THR A 167 -11.76 -8.37 4.94
CA THR A 167 -12.86 -8.14 4.00
C THR A 167 -12.33 -7.68 2.64
N VAL A 168 -11.11 -8.07 2.31
CA VAL A 168 -10.41 -7.63 1.10
C VAL A 168 -10.93 -8.38 -0.12
N ALA A 169 -11.20 -7.67 -1.22
CA ALA A 169 -11.38 -8.30 -2.52
C ALA A 169 -10.02 -8.41 -3.23
N VAL A 170 -9.77 -9.53 -3.90
CA VAL A 170 -8.52 -9.77 -4.63
C VAL A 170 -8.84 -10.17 -6.06
N ASP A 171 -8.27 -9.46 -7.03
CA ASP A 171 -8.36 -9.76 -8.46
C ASP A 171 -6.96 -9.75 -9.08
N ALA A 172 -6.60 -10.84 -9.74
CA ALA A 172 -5.29 -11.03 -10.35
C ALA A 172 -5.45 -11.66 -11.74
N THR A 173 -4.66 -11.24 -12.72
CA THR A 173 -4.63 -11.98 -14.00
C THR A 173 -3.78 -13.26 -13.90
N GLY A 174 -2.80 -13.28 -12.99
CA GLY A 174 -2.03 -14.45 -12.57
C GLY A 174 -2.70 -15.17 -11.40
N ASP A 175 -1.93 -15.48 -10.36
CA ASP A 175 -2.42 -16.18 -9.17
C ASP A 175 -2.92 -15.20 -8.09
N ALA A 176 -3.94 -15.61 -7.33
CA ALA A 176 -4.46 -14.86 -6.18
C ALA A 176 -4.39 -15.71 -4.90
N TYR A 177 -3.84 -15.15 -3.84
CA TYR A 177 -3.75 -15.81 -2.54
C TYR A 177 -4.29 -14.94 -1.40
N VAL A 178 -5.14 -15.50 -0.55
CA VAL A 178 -5.60 -14.83 0.68
C VAL A 178 -5.37 -15.72 1.88
N PHE A 179 -4.79 -15.13 2.93
CA PHE A 179 -4.71 -15.74 4.26
C PHE A 179 -5.37 -14.83 5.30
N ALA A 180 -6.28 -15.38 6.11
CA ALA A 180 -6.89 -14.70 7.24
C ALA A 180 -6.87 -15.58 8.49
N VAL A 181 -6.43 -15.04 9.63
CA VAL A 181 -6.45 -15.80 10.90
C VAL A 181 -7.85 -15.87 11.50
N ASP A 182 -8.67 -14.83 11.37
CA ASP A 182 -10.06 -14.86 11.83
C ASP A 182 -10.97 -15.11 10.62
N LYS A 183 -11.88 -14.18 10.32
CA LYS A 183 -12.81 -14.33 9.20
C LYS A 183 -12.26 -13.77 7.90
N HIS A 184 -12.73 -14.29 6.78
CA HIS A 184 -12.59 -13.65 5.47
C HIS A 184 -13.96 -13.43 4.80
N GLN A 185 -14.19 -12.20 4.31
CA GLN A 185 -15.43 -11.79 3.63
C GLN A 185 -15.12 -10.90 2.42
N GLY A 186 -14.57 -11.49 1.38
CA GLY A 186 -14.24 -10.80 0.13
C GLY A 186 -14.06 -11.78 -1.02
N ASN A 187 -14.31 -11.34 -2.25
CA ASN A 187 -14.20 -12.22 -3.39
C ASN A 187 -12.75 -12.32 -3.88
N ILE A 188 -12.38 -13.50 -4.35
CA ILE A 188 -11.04 -13.79 -4.88
C ILE A 188 -11.22 -14.27 -6.31
N SER A 189 -10.53 -13.60 -7.24
CA SER A 189 -10.53 -13.87 -8.67
C SER A 189 -9.08 -13.96 -9.15
N ALA A 190 -8.76 -15.01 -9.90
CA ALA A 190 -7.46 -15.23 -10.51
C ALA A 190 -7.64 -15.75 -11.94
N GLY A 191 -6.87 -15.22 -12.90
CA GLY A 191 -6.75 -15.85 -14.22
C GLY A 191 -5.97 -17.17 -14.18
N GLY A 192 -5.08 -17.32 -13.18
CA GLY A 192 -4.37 -18.55 -12.83
C GLY A 192 -5.08 -19.33 -11.72
N SER A 193 -4.40 -19.48 -10.58
CA SER A 193 -4.88 -20.19 -9.40
C SER A 193 -5.38 -19.23 -8.32
N ALA A 194 -6.54 -19.49 -7.75
CA ALA A 194 -7.06 -18.75 -6.61
C ALA A 194 -7.06 -19.63 -5.35
N ALA A 195 -6.43 -19.16 -4.28
CA ALA A 195 -6.35 -19.87 -3.01
C ALA A 195 -6.77 -18.99 -1.83
N LEU A 196 -7.58 -19.55 -0.95
CA LEU A 196 -8.00 -18.95 0.31
C LEU A 196 -7.72 -19.91 1.46
N GLU A 197 -6.97 -19.43 2.44
CA GLU A 197 -6.78 -20.06 3.73
C GLU A 197 -7.35 -19.17 4.83
N SER A 198 -8.27 -19.71 5.62
CA SER A 198 -8.91 -18.99 6.73
C SER A 198 -8.99 -19.87 7.96
N LEU A 199 -8.52 -19.39 9.12
CA LEU A 199 -8.67 -20.15 10.37
C LEU A 199 -10.01 -19.86 11.08
N GLY A 200 -10.79 -18.90 10.60
CA GLY A 200 -12.16 -18.63 11.02
C GLY A 200 -13.17 -18.68 9.87
N ILE A 201 -14.23 -17.88 9.99
CA ILE A 201 -15.43 -17.90 9.12
C ILE A 201 -15.11 -17.44 7.70
N VAL A 202 -15.65 -18.13 6.69
CA VAL A 202 -15.50 -17.74 5.27
C VAL A 202 -16.84 -17.39 4.64
N HIS A 203 -16.97 -16.16 4.13
CA HIS A 203 -18.08 -15.70 3.27
C HIS A 203 -17.56 -15.07 1.98
N SER A 204 -17.18 -15.91 1.02
CA SER A 204 -16.42 -15.47 -0.17
C SER A 204 -16.74 -16.32 -1.38
N SER A 205 -16.66 -15.75 -2.59
CA SER A 205 -16.49 -16.53 -3.82
C SER A 205 -15.01 -16.62 -4.19
N VAL A 206 -14.51 -17.81 -4.49
CA VAL A 206 -13.13 -18.05 -4.96
C VAL A 206 -13.17 -18.62 -6.36
N THR A 207 -12.63 -17.87 -7.32
CA THR A 207 -12.62 -18.20 -8.74
C THR A 207 -11.21 -18.21 -9.29
N GLY A 208 -10.76 -19.33 -9.85
CA GLY A 208 -9.48 -19.42 -10.55
C GLY A 208 -9.66 -19.87 -12.00
N GLY A 209 -8.89 -19.35 -12.93
CA GLY A 209 -8.93 -19.81 -14.32
C GLY A 209 -8.49 -21.27 -14.46
N GLN A 210 -7.52 -21.71 -13.66
CA GLN A 210 -7.02 -23.10 -13.66
C GLN A 210 -7.44 -23.85 -12.40
N HIS A 211 -7.11 -23.31 -11.23
CA HIS A 211 -7.32 -23.96 -9.94
C HIS A 211 -7.98 -23.02 -8.95
N ALA A 212 -8.91 -23.54 -8.14
CA ALA A 212 -9.47 -22.79 -7.02
C ALA A 212 -9.50 -23.67 -5.77
N SER A 213 -8.97 -23.17 -4.66
CA SER A 213 -8.95 -23.91 -3.40
C SER A 213 -9.33 -23.03 -2.22
N VAL A 214 -10.20 -23.56 -1.36
CA VAL A 214 -10.54 -22.98 -0.06
C VAL A 214 -10.20 -23.98 1.03
N TYR A 215 -9.44 -23.53 2.01
CA TYR A 215 -9.19 -24.22 3.27
C TYR A 215 -9.70 -23.37 4.42
N ALA A 216 -10.70 -23.87 5.15
CA ALA A 216 -11.32 -23.17 6.28
C ALA A 216 -11.36 -24.05 7.53
N VAL A 217 -11.10 -23.48 8.70
CA VAL A 217 -11.17 -24.19 10.00
C VAL A 217 -12.35 -23.70 10.87
N GLY A 218 -13.10 -22.69 10.42
CA GLY A 218 -14.22 -22.12 11.18
C GLY A 218 -15.57 -22.80 10.94
N ASP A 219 -16.42 -22.79 11.97
CA ASP A 219 -17.77 -23.41 12.02
C ASP A 219 -18.77 -22.93 10.94
N ALA A 220 -18.47 -21.86 10.20
CA ALA A 220 -19.34 -21.29 9.17
C ALA A 220 -18.57 -20.99 7.88
N VAL A 221 -18.99 -21.67 6.81
CA VAL A 221 -18.48 -21.47 5.46
C VAL A 221 -19.65 -21.32 4.50
N SER A 222 -19.82 -20.11 3.97
CA SER A 222 -20.70 -19.83 2.83
C SER A 222 -19.83 -19.38 1.67
N THR A 223 -19.44 -20.33 0.83
CA THR A 223 -18.49 -20.08 -0.26
C THR A 223 -18.90 -20.76 -1.55
N SER A 224 -18.52 -20.15 -2.67
CA SER A 224 -18.48 -20.82 -3.97
C SER A 224 -17.04 -20.95 -4.41
N VAL A 225 -16.66 -22.14 -4.88
CA VAL A 225 -15.32 -22.42 -5.41
C VAL A 225 -15.46 -22.83 -6.86
N THR A 226 -14.96 -21.99 -7.77
CA THR A 226 -15.11 -22.18 -9.22
C THR A 226 -13.74 -22.23 -9.87
N ALA A 227 -13.49 -23.23 -10.70
CA ALA A 227 -12.26 -23.31 -11.48
C ALA A 227 -12.53 -23.79 -12.91
N GLY A 228 -11.71 -23.35 -13.86
CA GLY A 228 -11.71 -23.96 -15.20
C GLY A 228 -11.15 -25.39 -15.21
N GLY A 229 -10.27 -25.71 -14.25
CA GLY A 229 -9.73 -27.05 -14.02
C GLY A 229 -10.23 -27.67 -12.71
N TYR A 230 -9.45 -27.53 -11.62
CA TYR A 230 -9.73 -28.19 -10.34
C TYR A 230 -10.21 -27.23 -9.27
N ALA A 231 -11.33 -27.57 -8.62
CA ALA A 231 -11.90 -26.84 -7.49
C ALA A 231 -11.88 -27.71 -6.23
N SER A 232 -11.44 -27.16 -5.10
CA SER A 232 -11.41 -27.84 -3.80
C SER A 232 -11.95 -26.97 -2.68
N LEU A 233 -12.74 -27.58 -1.81
CA LEU A 233 -13.22 -26.98 -0.57
C LEU A 233 -12.93 -27.96 0.56
N VAL A 234 -12.11 -27.52 1.52
CA VAL A 234 -11.79 -28.26 2.74
C VAL A 234 -12.24 -27.42 3.92
N THR A 235 -13.12 -27.98 4.74
CA THR A 235 -13.68 -27.33 5.94
C THR A 235 -13.59 -28.30 7.12
N TRP A 236 -13.24 -27.80 8.30
CA TRP A 236 -13.16 -28.57 9.55
C TRP A 236 -14.08 -27.98 10.61
#